data_AF-A0A370TH83-F1
#
_entry.id   AF-A0A370TH83-F1
#
_cell.length_a   1.000
_cell.length_b   1.000
_cell.length_c   1.000
_cell.angle_alpha   90.00
_cell.angle_beta   90.00
_cell.angle_gamma   90.00
#
_symmetry.space_group_name_H-M   'P 1'
#
loop_
_entity.id
_entity.type
_entity.pdbx_description
1 polymer ?
#
loop_
_entity_poly.entity_id
_entity_poly.type
_entity_poly.pdbx_seq_one_letter_code
_entity_poly.pdbx_strand_id
1 'polypeptide(L)'
;MNFSSPAVPLNDVASGLTQLGHELIKATSVLLIPTELLYFSIYFHVKGVYKLYKVLTFMSIAAFWLSPLVAPISCGPARCLQNFAIAIGTMKLLDIWVRRHSLPTYSAGRRPPDWLYALIAMTELRYESFTPNNVRVSIDHENFSEPLQLGIHIAAFVLLQALPQNLPTILAFEVLLSIYIIWTGLQLLLRYKSSPALFGPLYLTDSLTGFWSETWHNAFASPCTSLAYQPLRHGLARCGVPVVIARALGVIGAFSLMGLFHAYALSPILTHKALFRIGVFFLLNGVGTVVEAMIWGRKRHWVKATLAWIFETALASWTASGMNIPSGVSKVPWKQVCNISGL
;
A
#
# COMPACT_ATOMS: atom_id res chain seq x y z
N MET A 1 6.94 -9.54 -39.37
CA MET A 1 7.49 -8.17 -39.22
C MET A 1 8.64 -8.24 -38.22
N ASN A 2 9.87 -8.00 -38.68
CA ASN A 2 11.06 -7.97 -37.82
C ASN A 2 11.08 -6.68 -37.02
N PHE A 3 10.72 -6.73 -35.74
CA PHE A 3 10.95 -5.64 -34.80
C PHE A 3 12.36 -5.78 -34.20
N SER A 4 13.39 -5.52 -35.00
CA SER A 4 14.71 -5.23 -34.46
C SER A 4 14.67 -3.80 -33.92
N SER A 5 14.33 -3.64 -32.64
CA SER A 5 14.58 -2.37 -31.95
C SER A 5 16.08 -2.08 -32.04
N PRO A 6 16.49 -0.87 -32.50
CA PRO A 6 17.91 -0.53 -32.58
C PRO A 6 18.55 -0.68 -31.20
N ALA A 7 19.76 -1.25 -31.17
CA ALA A 7 20.54 -1.37 -29.94
C ALA A 7 20.69 0.00 -29.29
N VAL A 8 20.26 0.14 -28.04
CA VAL A 8 20.34 1.39 -27.30
C VAL A 8 21.81 1.61 -26.89
N PRO A 9 22.41 2.78 -27.17
CA PRO A 9 23.75 3.07 -26.71
C PRO A 9 23.81 3.02 -25.17
N LEU A 10 24.78 2.30 -24.60
CA LEU A 10 24.97 2.15 -23.15
C LEU A 10 25.02 3.51 -22.41
N ASN A 11 25.55 4.55 -23.06
CA ASN A 11 25.65 5.91 -22.51
C ASN A 11 24.28 6.54 -22.19
N ASP A 12 23.24 6.20 -22.94
CA ASP A 12 21.90 6.74 -22.72
C ASP A 12 21.15 6.04 -21.57
N VAL A 13 21.48 4.78 -21.30
CA VAL A 13 20.95 4.07 -20.12
C VAL A 13 21.59 4.60 -18.85
N ALA A 14 22.90 4.88 -18.91
CA ALA A 14 23.64 5.46 -17.78
C ALA A 14 23.11 6.84 -17.39
N SER A 15 22.71 7.69 -18.36
CA SER A 15 22.19 9.03 -18.07
C SER A 15 20.84 9.01 -17.35
N GLY A 16 19.89 8.17 -17.80
CA GLY A 16 18.58 8.02 -17.16
C GLY A 16 18.67 7.48 -15.72
N LEU A 17 19.55 6.50 -15.49
CA LEU A 17 19.81 5.97 -14.14
C LEU A 17 20.50 6.99 -13.24
N THR A 18 21.43 7.79 -13.79
CA THR A 18 22.11 8.85 -13.04
C THR A 18 21.12 9.94 -12.62
N GLN A 19 20.22 10.36 -13.53
CA GLN A 19 19.17 11.31 -13.21
C GLN A 19 18.22 10.76 -12.14
N LEU A 20 17.77 9.52 -12.28
CA LEU A 20 16.93 8.85 -11.27
C LEU A 20 17.63 8.83 -9.91
N GLY A 21 18.89 8.43 -9.85
CA GLY A 21 19.67 8.40 -8.61
C GLY A 21 19.80 9.78 -7.96
N HIS A 22 20.11 10.81 -8.75
CA HIS A 22 20.21 12.19 -8.25
C HIS A 22 18.88 12.69 -7.68
N GLU A 23 17.77 12.45 -8.39
CA GLU A 23 16.43 12.84 -7.96
C GLU A 23 15.96 12.06 -6.72
N LEU A 24 16.33 10.78 -6.58
CA LEU A 24 16.06 10.00 -5.38
C LEU A 24 16.82 10.52 -4.17
N ILE A 25 18.10 10.89 -4.32
CA ILE A 25 18.89 11.50 -3.25
C ILE A 25 18.26 12.83 -2.84
N LYS A 26 17.90 13.68 -3.81
CA LYS A 26 17.22 14.96 -3.58
C LYS A 26 15.90 14.78 -2.82
N ALA A 27 15.04 13.86 -3.29
CA ALA A 27 13.76 13.58 -2.65
C ALA A 27 13.95 13.06 -1.23
N THR A 28 14.87 12.12 -1.03
CA THR A 28 15.17 11.53 0.28
C THR A 28 15.67 12.59 1.27
N SER A 29 16.64 13.42 0.86
CA SER A 29 17.21 14.47 1.70
C SER A 29 16.15 15.45 2.20
N VAL A 30 15.20 15.85 1.35
CA VAL A 30 14.11 16.75 1.76
C VAL A 30 13.09 16.04 2.64
N LEU A 31 12.82 14.75 2.42
CA LEU A 31 11.90 13.96 3.23
C LEU A 31 12.45 13.58 4.62
N LEU A 32 13.76 13.69 4.85
CA LEU A 32 14.34 13.51 6.18
C LEU A 32 13.76 14.52 7.19
N ILE A 33 13.60 15.78 6.80
CA ILE A 33 13.08 16.84 7.68
C ILE A 33 11.68 16.51 8.23
N PRO A 34 10.63 16.27 7.41
CA PRO A 34 9.32 15.91 7.94
C PRO A 34 9.33 14.58 8.69
N THR A 35 10.21 13.65 8.34
CA THR A 35 10.37 12.36 9.04
C THR A 35 10.95 12.54 10.45
N GLU A 36 11.97 13.37 10.62
CA GLU A 36 12.51 13.72 11.93
C GLU A 36 11.48 14.46 12.79
N LEU A 37 10.74 15.40 12.21
CA LEU A 37 9.64 16.08 12.90
C LEU A 37 8.55 15.10 13.36
N LEU A 38 8.21 14.11 12.52
CA LEU A 38 7.30 13.02 12.88
C LEU A 38 7.87 12.19 14.04
N TYR A 39 9.12 11.75 13.95
CA TYR A 39 9.78 11.00 15.01
C TYR A 39 9.73 11.75 16.35
N PHE A 40 10.18 13.01 16.37
CA PHE A 40 10.18 13.81 17.59
C PHE A 40 8.77 14.10 18.09
N SER A 41 7.80 14.29 17.19
CA SER A 41 6.40 14.41 17.56
C SER A 41 5.94 13.21 18.40
N ILE A 42 6.18 11.99 17.91
CA ILE A 42 5.83 10.75 18.62
C ILE A 42 6.61 10.65 19.94
N TYR A 43 7.91 10.94 19.93
CA TYR A 43 8.74 10.89 21.13
C TYR A 43 8.21 11.80 22.24
N PHE A 44 7.90 13.07 21.93
CA PHE A 44 7.37 14.01 22.91
C PHE A 44 5.94 13.67 23.34
N HIS A 45 5.15 13.03 22.48
CA HIS A 45 3.86 12.47 22.87
C HIS A 45 4.03 11.40 23.96
N VAL A 46 4.94 10.47 23.75
CA VAL A 46 5.22 9.36 24.68
C VAL A 46 5.76 9.87 26.02
N LYS A 47 6.53 10.97 26.00
CA LYS A 47 7.01 11.68 27.19
C LYS A 47 5.94 12.52 27.91
N GLY A 48 4.72 12.64 27.36
CA GLY A 48 3.64 13.44 27.93
C GLY A 48 3.79 14.96 27.69
N VAL A 49 4.69 15.39 26.80
CA VAL A 49 4.91 16.81 26.46
C VAL A 49 3.98 17.21 25.31
N TYR A 50 2.68 17.27 25.60
CA TYR A 50 1.64 17.38 24.58
C TYR A 50 1.67 18.67 23.75
N LYS A 51 2.12 19.80 24.31
CA LYS A 51 2.21 21.07 23.56
C LYS A 51 3.20 20.94 22.40
N LEU A 52 4.38 20.36 22.67
CA LEU A 52 5.43 20.16 21.68
C LEU A 52 5.03 19.11 20.63
N TYR A 53 4.41 18.00 21.07
CA TYR A 53 3.80 17.01 20.17
C TYR A 53 2.85 17.65 19.14
N LYS A 54 1.92 18.51 19.59
CA LYS A 54 0.97 19.16 18.68
C LYS A 54 1.69 20.02 17.65
N VAL A 55 2.60 20.88 18.09
CA VAL A 55 3.37 21.77 17.20
C VAL A 55 4.18 20.96 16.18
N LEU A 56 4.92 19.94 16.63
CA LEU A 56 5.72 19.07 15.76
C LEU A 56 4.85 18.27 14.78
N THR A 57 3.67 17.81 15.19
CA THR A 57 2.72 17.13 14.29
C THR A 57 2.31 18.06 13.15
N PHE A 58 1.87 19.29 13.45
CA PHE A 58 1.47 20.24 12.41
C PHE A 58 2.62 20.64 11.51
N MET A 59 3.82 20.87 12.06
CA MET A 59 5.01 21.17 11.27
C MET A 59 5.42 20.00 10.37
N SER A 60 5.33 18.77 10.86
CA SER A 60 5.63 17.56 10.06
C SER A 60 4.65 17.40 8.89
N ILE A 61 3.34 17.57 9.13
CA ILE A 61 2.33 17.54 8.05
C ILE A 61 2.65 18.64 7.02
N ALA A 62 2.87 19.87 7.46
CA ALA A 62 3.18 20.97 6.56
C ALA A 62 4.46 20.69 5.75
N ALA A 63 5.52 20.20 6.39
CA ALA A 63 6.78 19.87 5.74
C ALA A 63 6.65 18.75 4.70
N PHE A 64 5.84 17.71 4.96
CA PHE A 64 5.53 16.67 3.96
C PHE A 64 4.86 17.28 2.73
N TRP A 65 3.86 18.14 2.90
CA TRP A 65 3.13 18.71 1.76
C TRP A 65 3.88 19.83 1.04
N LEU A 66 4.83 20.49 1.70
CA LEU A 66 5.74 21.47 1.08
C LEU A 66 6.93 20.81 0.39
N SER A 67 7.24 19.53 0.65
CA SER A 67 8.44 18.88 0.08
C SER A 67 8.50 18.89 -1.45
N PRO A 68 7.39 18.73 -2.22
CA PRO A 68 7.45 18.82 -3.68
C PRO A 68 7.73 20.24 -4.18
N LEU A 69 7.46 21.28 -3.39
CA LEU A 69 7.76 22.68 -3.72
C LEU A 69 9.22 23.00 -3.45
N VAL A 70 9.77 22.48 -2.34
CA VAL A 70 11.17 22.68 -1.94
C VAL A 70 12.12 21.87 -2.82
N ALA A 71 11.77 20.62 -3.11
CA ALA A 71 12.51 19.74 -4.01
C ALA A 71 11.58 19.26 -5.13
N PRO A 72 11.39 20.07 -6.20
CA PRO A 72 10.66 19.62 -7.37
C PRO A 72 11.44 18.49 -8.04
N ILE A 73 10.78 17.34 -8.18
CA ILE A 73 11.35 16.14 -8.79
C ILE A 73 10.84 16.01 -10.22
N SER A 74 11.76 15.99 -11.19
CA SER A 74 11.42 15.88 -12.61
C SER A 74 11.14 14.44 -13.05
N CYS A 75 11.84 13.48 -12.45
CA CYS A 75 11.76 12.07 -12.80
C CYS A 75 10.47 11.44 -12.26
N GLY A 76 9.60 10.93 -13.14
CA GLY A 76 8.29 10.35 -12.78
C GLY A 76 8.35 9.31 -11.65
N PRO A 77 9.15 8.24 -11.75
CA PRO A 77 9.26 7.23 -10.70
C PRO A 77 9.78 7.76 -9.36
N ALA A 78 10.78 8.66 -9.37
CA ALA A 78 11.26 9.29 -8.13
C ALA A 78 10.17 10.16 -7.48
N ARG A 79 9.40 10.90 -8.30
CA ARG A 79 8.26 11.68 -7.82
C ARG A 79 7.12 10.79 -7.31
N CYS A 80 6.89 9.64 -7.93
CA CYS A 80 5.94 8.63 -7.44
C CYS A 80 6.33 8.14 -6.04
N LEU A 81 7.61 7.81 -5.82
CA LEU A 81 8.12 7.43 -4.50
C LEU A 81 8.05 8.57 -3.49
N GLN A 82 8.32 9.82 -3.90
CA GLN A 82 8.14 10.99 -3.06
C GLN A 82 6.67 11.16 -2.62
N ASN A 83 5.71 11.11 -3.57
CA ASN A 83 4.28 11.17 -3.27
C ASN A 83 3.86 10.03 -2.35
N PHE A 84 4.37 8.82 -2.59
CA PHE A 84 4.11 7.66 -1.75
C PHE A 84 4.57 7.92 -0.30
N ALA A 85 5.79 8.41 -0.09
CA ALA A 85 6.31 8.76 1.22
C ALA A 85 5.49 9.87 1.92
N ILE A 86 5.12 10.93 1.18
CA ILE A 86 4.26 12.01 1.69
C ILE A 86 2.92 11.47 2.18
N ALA A 87 2.29 10.60 1.38
CA ALA A 87 0.99 10.05 1.68
C ALA A 87 1.05 9.10 2.89
N ILE A 88 2.07 8.25 2.98
CA ILE A 88 2.32 7.40 4.16
C ILE A 88 2.55 8.25 5.41
N GLY A 89 3.46 9.23 5.34
CA GLY A 89 3.77 10.11 6.46
C GLY A 89 2.54 10.86 6.95
N THR A 90 1.72 11.36 6.02
CA THR A 90 0.44 12.02 6.33
C THR A 90 -0.54 11.06 7.00
N MET A 91 -0.77 9.86 6.44
CA MET A 91 -1.65 8.87 7.05
C MET A 91 -1.17 8.48 8.45
N LYS A 92 0.14 8.35 8.65
CA LYS A 92 0.75 8.02 9.93
C LYS A 92 0.52 9.11 10.97
N LEU A 93 0.77 10.37 10.63
CA LEU A 93 0.53 11.52 11.48
C LEU A 93 -0.94 11.61 11.90
N LEU A 94 -1.86 11.45 10.94
CA LEU A 94 -3.28 11.51 11.20
C LEU A 94 -3.77 10.33 12.05
N ASP A 95 -3.27 9.12 11.80
CA ASP A 95 -3.62 7.93 12.59
C ASP A 95 -3.19 8.10 14.06
N ILE A 96 -1.95 8.56 14.29
CA ILE A 96 -1.45 8.85 15.63
C ILE A 96 -2.25 9.99 16.27
N TRP A 97 -2.60 11.03 15.51
CA TRP A 97 -3.43 12.13 16.00
C TRP A 97 -4.82 11.69 16.45
N VAL A 98 -5.47 10.82 15.68
CA VAL A 98 -6.77 10.24 16.06
C VAL A 98 -6.61 9.39 17.33
N ARG A 99 -5.49 8.68 17.48
CA ARG A 99 -5.18 7.80 18.62
C ARG A 99 -4.46 8.48 19.78
N ARG A 100 -4.32 9.82 19.79
CA ARG A 100 -3.55 10.59 20.77
C ARG A 100 -3.92 10.40 22.25
N HIS A 101 -5.07 9.80 22.55
CA HIS A 101 -5.50 9.49 23.93
C HIS A 101 -5.35 8.01 24.29
N SER A 102 -5.00 7.16 23.32
CA SER A 102 -4.88 5.72 23.46
C SER A 102 -3.89 5.19 22.42
N LEU A 103 -2.61 5.55 22.58
CA LEU A 103 -1.57 5.00 21.73
C LEU A 103 -1.48 3.47 21.89
N PRO A 104 -1.11 2.75 20.82
CA PRO A 104 -0.84 1.33 20.88
C PRO A 104 0.15 0.99 21.99
N THR A 105 -0.05 -0.08 22.74
CA THR A 105 0.86 -0.48 23.81
C THR A 105 1.77 -1.60 23.33
N TYR A 106 3.08 -1.45 23.54
CA TYR A 106 4.04 -2.53 23.26
C TYR A 106 3.92 -3.61 24.35
N SER A 107 3.31 -4.73 23.98
CA SER A 107 3.04 -5.89 24.84
C SER A 107 3.74 -7.17 24.37
N ALA A 108 4.47 -7.14 23.25
CA ALA A 108 5.30 -8.25 22.76
C ALA A 108 6.50 -8.60 23.67
N GLY A 109 6.69 -7.86 24.77
CA GLY A 109 7.76 -8.08 25.75
C GLY A 109 7.88 -6.90 26.72
N ARG A 110 9.08 -6.68 27.26
CA ARG A 110 9.39 -5.49 28.06
C ARG A 110 9.20 -4.24 27.20
N ARG A 111 8.50 -3.22 27.74
CA ARG A 111 8.35 -1.93 27.06
C ARG A 111 9.73 -1.36 26.70
N PRO A 112 9.99 -1.04 25.42
CA PRO A 112 11.25 -0.44 25.00
C PRO A 112 11.40 0.98 25.56
N PRO A 113 12.63 1.52 25.62
CA PRO A 113 12.84 2.92 26.00
C PRO A 113 12.10 3.85 25.03
N ASP A 114 11.69 5.02 25.51
CA ASP A 114 10.75 5.89 24.77
C ASP A 114 11.24 6.30 23.37
N TRP A 115 12.56 6.47 23.17
CA TRP A 115 13.15 6.77 21.86
C TRP A 115 12.97 5.61 20.87
N LEU A 116 13.18 4.37 21.34
CA LEU A 116 13.02 3.17 20.53
C LEU A 116 11.55 2.88 20.28
N TYR A 117 10.71 3.09 21.29
CA TYR A 117 9.26 3.01 21.12
C TYR A 117 8.77 4.01 20.07
N ALA A 118 9.24 5.25 20.09
CA ALA A 118 8.88 6.26 19.10
C ALA A 118 9.34 5.86 17.68
N LEU A 119 10.55 5.30 17.56
CA LEU A 119 11.06 4.78 16.29
C LEU A 119 10.18 3.64 15.75
N ILE A 120 9.91 2.62 16.57
CA ILE A 120 9.04 1.49 16.21
C ILE A 120 7.64 2.00 15.85
N ALA A 121 7.10 2.93 16.64
CA ALA A 121 5.81 3.54 16.38
C ALA A 121 5.81 4.41 15.14
N MET A 122 6.93 4.95 14.67
CA MET A 122 7.00 5.70 13.41
C MET A 122 7.02 4.75 12.20
N THR A 123 7.85 3.72 12.25
CA THR A 123 8.12 2.80 11.13
C THR A 123 7.05 1.73 10.95
N GLU A 124 6.34 1.38 12.02
CA GLU A 124 5.28 0.38 11.96
C GLU A 124 3.91 1.02 11.71
N LEU A 125 3.29 0.66 10.59
CA LEU A 125 1.91 1.05 10.28
C LEU A 125 0.90 0.04 10.86
N ARG A 126 1.32 -1.20 11.11
CA ARG A 126 0.53 -2.29 11.69
C ARG A 126 0.86 -2.49 13.16
N TYR A 127 0.07 -1.88 14.03
CA TYR A 127 0.28 -2.01 15.48
C TYR A 127 0.09 -3.44 16.01
N GLU A 128 -0.33 -4.39 15.18
CA GLU A 128 -0.28 -5.82 15.42
C GLU A 128 1.14 -6.30 15.78
N SER A 129 2.20 -5.63 15.29
CA SER A 129 3.58 -5.93 15.69
C SER A 129 3.88 -5.60 17.16
N PHE A 130 3.00 -4.88 17.84
CA PHE A 130 3.19 -4.43 19.23
C PHE A 130 2.66 -5.45 20.22
N THR A 131 1.76 -6.34 19.79
CA THR A 131 1.23 -7.43 20.61
C THR A 131 1.99 -8.71 20.30
N PRO A 132 2.17 -9.63 21.26
CA PRO A 132 2.66 -10.96 20.92
C PRO A 132 1.65 -11.58 19.97
N ASN A 133 2.10 -11.98 18.78
CA ASN A 133 1.30 -12.78 17.86
C ASN A 133 1.11 -14.19 18.43
N ASN A 134 0.25 -14.30 19.44
CA ASN A 134 -0.24 -15.58 19.97
C ASN A 134 -1.39 -16.12 19.10
N VAL A 135 -1.60 -15.54 17.91
CA VAL A 135 -2.59 -16.06 16.97
C VAL A 135 -2.14 -17.47 16.63
N ARG A 136 -2.87 -18.46 17.16
CA ARG A 136 -2.80 -19.85 16.73
C ARG A 136 -3.04 -19.81 15.22
N VAL A 137 -1.95 -19.97 14.49
CA VAL A 137 -1.95 -20.07 13.04
C VAL A 137 -2.95 -21.18 12.72
N SER A 138 -3.96 -20.92 11.87
CA SER A 138 -4.93 -21.96 11.53
C SER A 138 -4.16 -23.15 10.93
N ILE A 139 -4.69 -24.38 11.02
CA ILE A 139 -4.04 -25.58 10.50
C ILE A 139 -3.61 -25.37 9.02
N ASP A 140 -4.41 -24.63 8.26
CA ASP A 140 -4.16 -24.28 6.85
C ASP A 140 -2.96 -23.32 6.64
N HIS A 141 -2.48 -22.67 7.70
CA HIS A 141 -1.38 -21.70 7.68
C HIS A 141 -0.12 -22.24 8.38
N GLU A 142 -0.14 -23.42 9.02
CA GLU A 142 1.02 -24.01 9.71
C GLU A 142 2.21 -24.25 8.76
N ASN A 143 1.94 -24.48 7.47
CA ASN A 143 2.95 -24.70 6.44
C ASN A 143 3.30 -23.45 5.62
N PHE A 144 2.82 -22.26 6.02
CA PHE A 144 3.06 -21.03 5.25
C PHE A 144 4.50 -20.54 5.45
N SER A 145 5.25 -20.42 4.35
CA SER A 145 6.62 -19.91 4.33
C SER A 145 6.74 -18.72 3.38
N GLU A 146 6.92 -17.52 3.94
CA GLU A 146 7.06 -16.27 3.15
C GLU A 146 8.22 -16.35 2.13
N PRO A 147 9.44 -16.86 2.46
CA PRO A 147 10.52 -16.95 1.47
C PRO A 147 10.21 -17.93 0.33
N LEU A 148 9.58 -19.06 0.63
CA LEU A 148 9.17 -20.02 -0.40
C LEU A 148 8.11 -19.40 -1.32
N GLN A 149 7.10 -18.75 -0.74
CA GLN A 149 6.07 -18.06 -1.50
C GLN A 149 6.69 -16.95 -2.36
N LEU A 150 7.62 -16.15 -1.82
CA LEU A 150 8.35 -15.16 -2.61
C LEU A 150 9.05 -15.80 -3.82
N GLY A 151 9.75 -16.93 -3.63
CA GLY A 151 10.37 -17.68 -4.73
C GLY A 151 9.37 -18.14 -5.80
N ILE A 152 8.21 -18.68 -5.37
CA ILE A 152 7.14 -19.12 -6.27
C ILE A 152 6.58 -17.93 -7.07
N HIS A 153 6.29 -16.80 -6.43
CA HIS A 153 5.73 -15.62 -7.10
C HIS A 153 6.75 -14.96 -8.04
N ILE A 154 8.06 -14.97 -7.72
CA ILE A 154 9.13 -14.55 -8.65
C ILE A 154 9.16 -15.46 -9.88
N ALA A 155 9.13 -16.78 -9.69
CA ALA A 155 9.10 -17.73 -10.80
C ALA A 155 7.86 -17.53 -11.68
N ALA A 156 6.69 -17.36 -11.06
CA ALA A 156 5.44 -17.07 -11.78
C ALA A 156 5.54 -15.75 -12.57
N PHE A 157 6.08 -14.69 -11.96
CA PHE A 157 6.29 -13.41 -12.64
C PHE A 157 7.20 -13.55 -13.86
N VAL A 158 8.32 -14.27 -13.74
CA VAL A 158 9.24 -14.54 -14.86
C VAL A 158 8.56 -15.33 -15.97
N LEU A 159 7.74 -16.34 -15.63
CA LEU A 159 7.00 -17.11 -16.63
C LEU A 159 5.96 -16.26 -17.38
N LEU A 160 5.27 -15.35 -16.69
CA LEU A 160 4.30 -14.45 -17.33
C LEU A 160 4.96 -13.50 -18.34
N GLN A 161 6.22 -13.14 -18.15
CA GLN A 161 6.97 -12.33 -19.12
C GLN A 161 7.09 -12.99 -20.51
N ALA A 162 6.98 -14.33 -20.59
CA ALA A 162 7.00 -15.07 -21.85
C ALA A 162 5.64 -15.07 -22.59
N LEU A 163 4.56 -14.63 -21.94
CA LEU A 163 3.21 -14.64 -22.50
C LEU A 163 2.87 -13.30 -23.22
N PRO A 164 1.80 -13.25 -24.03
CA PRO A 164 1.41 -12.05 -24.78
C PRO A 164 1.05 -10.86 -23.86
N GLN A 165 1.94 -9.87 -23.81
CA GLN A 165 1.84 -8.70 -22.94
C GLN A 165 0.70 -7.72 -23.30
N ASN A 166 0.05 -7.91 -24.45
CA ASN A 166 -1.13 -7.17 -24.85
C ASN A 166 -2.43 -7.66 -24.18
N LEU A 167 -2.40 -8.80 -23.48
CA LEU A 167 -3.55 -9.32 -22.75
C LEU A 167 -3.65 -8.65 -21.38
N PRO A 168 -4.74 -7.90 -21.09
CA PRO A 168 -4.86 -7.16 -19.83
C PRO A 168 -4.79 -8.03 -18.57
N THR A 169 -5.24 -9.28 -18.67
CA THR A 169 -5.16 -10.24 -17.56
C THR A 169 -3.72 -10.57 -17.21
N ILE A 170 -2.85 -10.79 -18.20
CA ILE A 170 -1.42 -11.03 -17.95
C ILE A 170 -0.81 -9.82 -17.25
N LEU A 171 -1.05 -8.62 -17.79
CA LEU A 171 -0.57 -7.37 -17.19
C LEU A 171 -1.08 -7.19 -15.75
N ALA A 172 -2.35 -7.51 -15.48
CA ALA A 172 -2.91 -7.43 -14.14
C ALA A 172 -2.19 -8.36 -13.16
N PHE A 173 -1.97 -9.62 -13.53
CA PHE A 173 -1.20 -10.55 -12.70
C PHE A 173 0.24 -10.11 -12.51
N GLU A 174 0.91 -9.58 -13.54
CA GLU A 174 2.26 -9.03 -13.41
C GLU A 174 2.33 -7.87 -12.43
N VAL A 175 1.37 -6.94 -12.46
CA VAL A 175 1.30 -5.82 -11.51
C VAL A 175 1.06 -6.34 -10.09
N LEU A 176 0.10 -7.26 -9.89
CA LEU A 176 -0.18 -7.84 -8.57
C LEU A 176 1.02 -8.62 -8.02
N LEU A 177 1.71 -9.40 -8.85
CA LEU A 177 2.92 -10.11 -8.47
C LEU A 177 4.06 -9.16 -8.14
N SER A 178 4.23 -8.08 -8.91
CA SER A 178 5.25 -7.05 -8.64
C SER A 178 5.03 -6.43 -7.27
N ILE A 179 3.78 -6.10 -6.93
CA ILE A 179 3.41 -5.60 -5.60
C ILE A 179 3.80 -6.64 -4.55
N TYR A 180 3.38 -7.90 -4.71
CA TYR A 180 3.71 -8.97 -3.76
C TYR A 180 5.22 -9.11 -3.54
N ILE A 181 6.01 -9.17 -4.63
CA ILE A 181 7.46 -9.37 -4.60
C ILE A 181 8.16 -8.22 -3.90
N ILE A 182 7.82 -6.97 -4.26
CA ILE A 182 8.44 -5.77 -3.67
C ILE A 182 8.14 -5.72 -2.17
N TRP A 183 6.87 -5.86 -1.80
CA TRP A 183 6.44 -5.72 -0.41
C TRP A 183 6.91 -6.87 0.48
N THR A 184 6.85 -8.11 0.00
CA THR A 184 7.37 -9.28 0.74
C THR A 184 8.89 -9.22 0.85
N GLY A 185 9.59 -8.79 -0.20
CA GLY A 185 11.05 -8.57 -0.16
C GLY A 185 11.44 -7.53 0.91
N LEU A 186 10.77 -6.37 0.91
CA LEU A 186 10.97 -5.35 1.95
C LEU A 186 10.63 -5.87 3.35
N GLN A 187 9.51 -6.59 3.50
CA GLN A 187 9.10 -7.18 4.78
C GLN A 187 10.17 -8.14 5.32
N LEU A 188 10.70 -9.05 4.50
CA LEU A 188 11.71 -10.01 4.94
C LEU A 188 13.02 -9.35 5.38
N LEU A 189 13.35 -8.19 4.79
CA LEU A 189 14.54 -7.42 5.14
C LEU A 189 14.35 -6.51 6.36
N LEU A 190 13.17 -5.91 6.51
CA LEU A 190 12.94 -4.78 7.42
C LEU A 190 12.02 -5.11 8.62
N ARG A 191 11.38 -6.28 8.65
CA ARG A 191 10.38 -6.59 9.69
C ARG A 191 10.96 -6.65 11.10
N TYR A 192 10.13 -6.28 12.07
CA TYR A 192 10.39 -6.63 13.46
C TYR A 192 10.09 -8.11 13.69
N LYS A 193 10.77 -8.72 14.67
CA LYS A 193 10.61 -10.15 14.99
C LYS A 193 9.16 -10.54 15.33
N SER A 194 8.39 -9.62 15.89
CA SER A 194 6.98 -9.82 16.27
C SER A 194 6.00 -9.52 15.13
N SER A 195 6.45 -8.93 14.01
CA SER A 195 5.58 -8.53 12.92
C SER A 195 5.00 -9.75 12.20
N PRO A 196 3.66 -9.81 12.01
CA PRO A 196 3.07 -10.87 11.22
C PRO A 196 3.44 -10.74 9.74
N ALA A 197 3.23 -11.82 8.99
CA ALA A 197 3.36 -11.80 7.54
C ALA A 197 2.50 -10.69 6.92
N LEU A 198 3.00 -10.11 5.84
CA LEU A 198 2.32 -9.00 5.16
C LEU A 198 1.17 -9.48 4.25
N PHE A 199 1.39 -10.66 3.68
CA PHE A 199 0.42 -11.40 2.89
C PHE A 199 0.16 -12.74 3.57
N GLY A 200 -1.10 -13.17 3.56
CA GLY A 200 -1.47 -14.52 3.94
C GLY A 200 -1.34 -15.51 2.77
N PRO A 201 -1.86 -16.74 2.93
CA PRO A 201 -1.93 -17.73 1.86
C PRO A 201 -2.91 -17.31 0.74
N LEU A 202 -2.43 -16.52 -0.23
CA LEU A 202 -3.22 -15.91 -1.31
C LEU A 202 -4.21 -16.87 -1.98
N TYR A 203 -3.71 -18.05 -2.36
CA TYR A 203 -4.48 -19.03 -3.12
C TYR A 203 -5.50 -19.83 -2.29
N LEU A 204 -5.51 -19.68 -0.96
CA LEU A 204 -6.50 -20.31 -0.08
C LEU A 204 -7.69 -19.38 0.24
N THR A 205 -7.69 -18.18 -0.32
CA THR A 205 -8.76 -17.21 -0.12
C THR A 205 -10.08 -17.71 -0.71
N ASP A 206 -11.13 -17.69 0.11
CA ASP A 206 -12.47 -18.19 -0.23
C ASP A 206 -13.53 -17.07 -0.41
N SER A 207 -13.11 -15.80 -0.32
CA SER A 207 -14.00 -14.64 -0.32
C SER A 207 -13.27 -13.32 -0.57
N LEU A 208 -13.98 -12.31 -1.09
CA LEU A 208 -13.48 -10.94 -1.22
C LEU A 208 -13.10 -10.34 0.14
N THR A 209 -13.92 -10.62 1.15
CA THR A 209 -13.62 -10.17 2.52
C THR A 209 -12.31 -10.77 3.02
N GLY A 210 -12.11 -12.09 2.88
CA GLY A 210 -10.87 -12.77 3.28
C GLY A 210 -9.67 -12.29 2.45
N PHE A 211 -9.88 -12.00 1.16
CA PHE A 211 -8.83 -11.46 0.30
C PHE A 211 -8.28 -10.15 0.87
N TRP A 212 -9.14 -9.14 1.02
CA TRP A 212 -8.71 -7.78 1.36
C TRP A 212 -8.40 -7.55 2.83
N SER A 213 -8.94 -8.36 3.75
CA SER A 213 -8.75 -8.15 5.20
C SER A 213 -7.78 -9.13 5.85
N GLU A 214 -7.62 -10.33 5.30
CA GLU A 214 -6.80 -11.38 5.92
C GLU A 214 -5.54 -11.67 5.10
N THR A 215 -5.62 -11.53 3.77
CA THR A 215 -4.63 -12.14 2.89
C THR A 215 -3.81 -11.14 2.07
N TRP A 216 -4.40 -10.04 1.61
CA TRP A 216 -3.77 -9.07 0.72
C TRP A 216 -3.25 -7.84 1.48
N HIS A 217 -1.93 -7.69 1.48
CA HIS A 217 -1.14 -6.56 1.99
C HIS A 217 -1.81 -5.67 3.07
N ASN A 218 -1.77 -6.11 4.32
CA ASN A 218 -2.41 -5.42 5.44
C ASN A 218 -1.63 -4.22 6.03
N ALA A 219 -0.59 -3.67 5.37
CA ALA A 219 0.23 -2.58 5.97
C ALA A 219 -0.59 -1.35 6.38
N PHE A 220 -1.63 -1.03 5.60
CA PHE A 220 -2.45 0.16 5.79
C PHE A 220 -3.73 -0.10 6.59
N ALA A 221 -3.88 -1.28 7.20
CA ALA A 221 -5.08 -1.65 7.92
C ALA A 221 -5.41 -0.69 9.08
N SER A 222 -4.41 -0.30 9.89
CA SER A 222 -4.61 0.62 11.01
C SER A 222 -5.04 2.03 10.55
N PRO A 223 -4.32 2.71 9.62
CA PRO A 223 -4.77 3.98 9.07
C PRO A 223 -6.15 3.91 8.40
N CYS A 224 -6.46 2.87 7.63
CA CYS A 224 -7.79 2.70 7.04
C CYS A 224 -8.87 2.59 8.10
N THR A 225 -8.57 1.88 9.19
CA THR A 225 -9.48 1.69 10.31
C THR A 225 -9.75 3.00 11.05
N SER A 226 -8.71 3.74 11.40
CA SER A 226 -8.81 4.95 12.22
C SER A 226 -9.28 6.18 11.44
N LEU A 227 -8.89 6.31 10.17
CA LEU A 227 -9.15 7.50 9.37
C LEU A 227 -10.44 7.43 8.56
N ALA A 228 -10.89 6.23 8.18
CA ALA A 228 -12.07 6.06 7.35
C ALA A 228 -13.15 5.20 8.02
N TYR A 229 -12.83 3.94 8.36
CA TYR A 229 -13.84 2.99 8.82
C TYR A 229 -14.52 3.42 10.13
N GLN A 230 -13.73 3.68 11.19
CA GLN A 230 -14.28 4.03 12.51
C GLN A 230 -15.01 5.37 12.51
N PRO A 231 -14.50 6.45 11.90
CA PRO A 231 -15.22 7.72 11.81
C PRO A 231 -16.58 7.58 11.13
N LEU A 232 -16.66 6.85 10.01
CA LEU A 232 -17.92 6.64 9.30
C LEU A 232 -18.87 5.74 10.09
N ARG A 233 -18.39 4.61 10.61
CA ARG A 233 -19.19 3.67 11.39
C ARG A 233 -19.84 4.32 12.61
N HIS A 234 -19.09 5.10 13.38
CA HIS A 234 -19.59 5.69 14.61
C HIS A 234 -20.24 7.05 14.39
N GLY A 235 -19.71 7.87 13.48
CA GLY A 235 -20.25 9.19 13.15
C GLY A 235 -21.64 9.09 12.53
N LEU A 236 -21.81 8.26 11.49
CA LEU A 236 -23.10 8.11 10.83
C LEU A 236 -24.16 7.48 11.75
N ALA A 237 -23.76 6.52 12.59
CA ALA A 237 -24.66 5.93 13.58
C ALA A 237 -25.17 6.97 14.59
N ARG A 238 -24.31 7.92 15.02
CA ARG A 238 -24.73 9.05 15.87
C ARG A 238 -25.68 10.01 15.15
N CYS A 239 -25.62 10.09 13.83
CA CYS A 239 -26.55 10.86 13.00
C CYS A 239 -27.84 10.10 12.64
N GLY A 240 -28.11 8.94 13.26
CA GLY A 240 -29.33 8.17 13.05
C GLY A 240 -29.30 7.19 11.87
N VAL A 241 -28.16 7.04 11.18
CA VAL A 241 -28.02 6.03 10.12
C VAL A 241 -27.98 4.63 10.76
N PRO A 242 -28.75 3.65 10.25
CA PRO A 242 -28.73 2.28 10.76
C PRO A 242 -27.31 1.70 10.81
N VAL A 243 -26.97 1.02 11.91
CA VAL A 243 -25.61 0.50 12.17
C VAL A 243 -25.08 -0.38 11.04
N VAL A 244 -25.95 -1.15 10.38
CA VAL A 244 -25.59 -2.00 9.24
C VAL A 244 -25.11 -1.16 8.07
N ILE A 245 -25.83 -0.08 7.74
CA ILE A 245 -25.48 0.85 6.67
C ILE A 245 -24.20 1.63 7.04
N ALA A 246 -24.09 2.10 8.28
CA ALA A 246 -22.90 2.80 8.76
C ALA A 246 -21.63 1.92 8.69
N ARG A 247 -21.74 0.62 9.01
CA ARG A 247 -20.64 -0.35 8.86
C ARG A 247 -20.26 -0.56 7.40
N ALA A 248 -21.23 -0.74 6.51
CA ALA A 248 -21.01 -0.88 5.07
C ALA A 248 -20.31 0.35 4.49
N LEU A 249 -20.78 1.55 4.83
CA LEU A 249 -20.16 2.81 4.42
C LEU A 249 -18.75 2.97 4.99
N GLY A 250 -18.48 2.48 6.21
CA GLY A 250 -17.13 2.40 6.76
C GLY A 250 -16.18 1.57 5.91
N VAL A 251 -16.62 0.40 5.43
CA VAL A 251 -15.81 -0.45 4.52
C VAL A 251 -15.56 0.27 3.20
N ILE A 252 -16.62 0.79 2.56
CA ILE A 252 -16.51 1.53 1.30
C ILE A 252 -15.59 2.76 1.45
N GLY A 253 -15.65 3.44 2.59
CA GLY A 253 -14.79 4.58 2.90
C GLY A 253 -13.31 4.19 3.04
N ALA A 254 -13.01 3.05 3.67
CA ALA A 254 -11.64 2.54 3.78
C ALA A 254 -11.05 2.22 2.40
N PHE A 255 -11.82 1.54 1.55
CA PHE A 255 -11.41 1.28 0.16
C PHE A 255 -11.26 2.58 -0.64
N SER A 256 -12.18 3.52 -0.50
CA SER A 256 -12.10 4.84 -1.17
C SER A 256 -10.84 5.60 -0.77
N LEU A 257 -10.47 5.57 0.51
CA LEU A 257 -9.21 6.17 0.99
C LEU A 257 -7.99 5.52 0.32
N MET A 258 -7.97 4.19 0.17
CA MET A 258 -6.92 3.49 -0.56
C MET A 258 -6.90 3.80 -2.06
N GLY A 259 -8.06 3.97 -2.69
CA GLY A 259 -8.16 4.43 -4.08
C GLY A 259 -7.53 5.81 -4.27
N LEU A 260 -7.85 6.76 -3.40
CA LEU A 260 -7.26 8.11 -3.42
C LEU A 260 -5.76 8.08 -3.16
N PHE A 261 -5.31 7.28 -2.20
CA PHE A 261 -3.90 7.09 -1.89
C PHE A 261 -3.11 6.60 -3.11
N HIS A 262 -3.57 5.53 -3.77
CA HIS A 262 -2.90 4.98 -4.94
C HIS A 262 -2.94 5.95 -6.12
N ALA A 263 -4.07 6.64 -6.35
CA ALA A 263 -4.18 7.63 -7.41
C ALA A 263 -3.22 8.80 -7.21
N TYR A 264 -3.07 9.30 -5.98
CA TYR A 264 -2.12 10.36 -5.66
C TYR A 264 -0.66 9.90 -5.86
N ALA A 265 -0.30 8.73 -5.30
CA ALA A 265 1.05 8.19 -5.40
C ALA A 265 1.48 7.95 -6.85
N LEU A 266 0.61 7.35 -7.65
CA LEU A 266 0.90 6.94 -9.03
C LEU A 266 0.69 8.05 -10.07
N SER A 267 0.12 9.20 -9.68
CA SER A 267 -0.14 10.32 -10.59
C SER A 267 1.05 10.80 -11.43
N PRO A 268 2.33 10.71 -10.98
CA PRO A 268 3.46 11.13 -11.81
C PRO A 268 3.78 10.20 -12.98
N ILE A 269 3.29 8.95 -12.96
CA ILE A 269 3.66 7.92 -13.95
C ILE A 269 2.46 7.33 -14.70
N LEU A 270 1.22 7.67 -14.31
CA LEU A 270 0.00 7.15 -14.92
C LEU A 270 -0.89 8.27 -15.45
N THR A 271 -1.63 7.99 -16.52
CA THR A 271 -2.62 8.93 -17.07
C THR A 271 -3.87 9.04 -16.20
N HIS A 272 -4.61 10.14 -16.36
CA HIS A 272 -5.89 10.34 -15.69
C HIS A 272 -6.87 9.17 -15.87
N LYS A 273 -6.89 8.54 -17.05
CA LYS A 273 -7.72 7.35 -17.32
C LYS A 273 -7.31 6.17 -16.45
N ALA A 274 -6.01 5.88 -16.34
CA ALA A 274 -5.48 4.82 -15.50
C ALA A 274 -5.76 5.10 -14.00
N LEU A 275 -5.50 6.33 -13.55
CA LEU A 275 -5.77 6.76 -12.16
C LEU A 275 -7.24 6.64 -11.80
N PHE A 276 -8.13 7.05 -12.71
CA PHE A 276 -9.58 6.90 -12.52
C PHE A 276 -9.97 5.43 -12.35
N ARG A 277 -9.43 4.54 -13.20
CA ARG A 277 -9.70 3.10 -13.09
C ARG A 277 -9.16 2.50 -11.80
N ILE A 278 -8.00 2.94 -11.32
CA ILE A 278 -7.47 2.53 -10.00
C ILE A 278 -8.42 2.99 -8.88
N GLY A 279 -8.91 4.23 -8.93
CA GLY A 279 -9.90 4.71 -7.96
C GLY A 279 -11.18 3.85 -7.96
N VAL A 280 -11.70 3.56 -9.15
CA VAL A 280 -12.90 2.72 -9.32
C VAL A 280 -12.64 1.26 -8.91
N PHE A 281 -11.44 0.73 -9.15
CA PHE A 281 -11.02 -0.61 -8.71
C PHE A 281 -11.21 -0.77 -7.20
N PHE A 282 -10.64 0.15 -6.41
CA PHE A 282 -10.80 0.07 -4.96
C PHE A 282 -12.25 0.27 -4.53
N LEU A 283 -12.96 1.24 -5.12
CA LEU A 283 -14.36 1.48 -4.81
C LEU A 283 -15.23 0.23 -5.05
N LEU A 284 -15.10 -0.40 -6.22
CA LEU A 284 -15.86 -1.60 -6.59
C LEU A 284 -15.49 -2.79 -5.70
N ASN A 285 -14.22 -2.92 -5.27
CA ASN A 285 -13.84 -3.93 -4.28
C ASN A 285 -14.48 -3.69 -2.91
N GLY A 286 -14.59 -2.43 -2.49
CA GLY A 286 -15.33 -2.07 -1.27
C GLY A 286 -16.82 -2.42 -1.35
N VAL A 287 -17.46 -2.11 -2.48
CA VAL A 287 -18.87 -2.48 -2.73
C VAL A 287 -19.02 -4.00 -2.81
N GLY A 288 -18.17 -4.69 -3.56
CA GLY A 288 -18.17 -6.15 -3.72
C GLY A 288 -18.04 -6.87 -2.38
N THR A 289 -17.13 -6.41 -1.52
CA THR A 289 -16.94 -6.95 -0.16
C THR A 289 -18.22 -6.80 0.69
N VAL A 290 -18.88 -5.64 0.64
CA VAL A 290 -20.14 -5.41 1.36
C VAL A 290 -21.26 -6.29 0.82
N VAL A 291 -21.44 -6.33 -0.51
CA VAL A 291 -22.49 -7.13 -1.17
C VAL A 291 -22.30 -8.62 -0.89
N GLU A 292 -21.07 -9.11 -0.97
CA GLU A 292 -20.73 -10.48 -0.62
C GLU A 292 -21.11 -10.79 0.84
N ALA A 293 -20.73 -9.93 1.78
CA ALA A 293 -21.06 -10.08 3.19
C ALA A 293 -22.58 -10.04 3.44
N MET A 294 -23.35 -9.28 2.65
CA MET A 294 -24.80 -9.22 2.76
C MET A 294 -25.48 -10.50 2.27
N ILE A 295 -25.01 -11.09 1.16
CA ILE A 295 -25.67 -12.26 0.55
C ILE A 295 -25.20 -13.57 1.21
N TRP A 296 -23.89 -13.73 1.42
CA TRP A 296 -23.31 -14.99 1.94
C TRP A 296 -23.00 -14.95 3.44
N GLY A 297 -22.88 -13.76 4.04
CA GLY A 297 -22.45 -13.62 5.44
C GLY A 297 -21.09 -14.28 5.67
N ARG A 298 -20.97 -14.97 6.81
CA ARG A 298 -19.74 -15.69 7.21
C ARG A 298 -19.66 -17.13 6.68
N LYS A 299 -20.58 -17.55 5.81
CA LYS A 299 -20.59 -18.93 5.32
C LYS A 299 -19.44 -19.14 4.33
N ARG A 300 -18.72 -20.25 4.50
CA ARG A 300 -17.76 -20.75 3.51
C ARG A 300 -18.51 -21.52 2.43
N HIS A 301 -18.28 -21.17 1.17
CA HIS A 301 -18.92 -21.83 0.04
C HIS A 301 -18.04 -21.73 -1.20
N TRP A 302 -17.85 -22.84 -1.93
CA TRP A 302 -16.96 -22.86 -3.09
C TRP A 302 -17.42 -21.90 -4.20
N VAL A 303 -18.74 -21.77 -4.44
CA VAL A 303 -19.28 -20.79 -5.41
C VAL A 303 -18.91 -19.36 -5.02
N LYS A 304 -18.93 -19.03 -3.73
CA LYS A 304 -18.54 -17.70 -3.23
C LYS A 304 -17.07 -17.43 -3.58
N ALA A 305 -16.21 -18.41 -3.33
CA ALA A 305 -14.79 -18.34 -3.68
C ALA A 305 -14.59 -18.15 -5.19
N THR A 306 -15.24 -18.98 -6.02
CA THR A 306 -15.15 -18.88 -7.48
C THR A 306 -15.61 -17.50 -7.99
N LEU A 307 -16.73 -16.98 -7.48
CA LEU A 307 -17.22 -15.65 -7.84
C LEU A 307 -16.25 -14.54 -7.40
N ALA A 308 -15.66 -14.65 -6.22
CA ALA A 308 -14.65 -13.71 -5.75
C ALA A 308 -13.42 -13.68 -6.67
N TRP A 309 -12.88 -14.85 -7.04
CA TRP A 309 -11.75 -14.94 -7.96
C TRP A 309 -12.07 -14.40 -9.36
N ILE A 310 -13.25 -14.71 -9.90
CA ILE A 310 -13.70 -14.16 -11.19
C ILE A 310 -13.82 -12.63 -11.10
N PHE A 311 -14.44 -12.13 -10.03
CA PHE A 311 -14.63 -10.70 -9.81
C PHE A 311 -13.29 -9.95 -9.73
N GLU A 312 -12.37 -10.40 -8.85
CA GLU A 312 -11.06 -9.77 -8.69
C GLU A 312 -10.25 -9.82 -9.98
N THR A 313 -10.24 -10.98 -10.66
CA THR A 313 -9.49 -11.13 -11.92
C THR A 313 -10.05 -10.20 -12.99
N ALA A 314 -11.38 -10.18 -13.18
CA ALA A 314 -12.01 -9.33 -14.18
C ALA A 314 -11.78 -7.84 -13.89
N LEU A 315 -11.93 -7.44 -12.62
CA LEU A 315 -11.77 -6.05 -12.21
C LEU A 315 -10.30 -5.60 -12.31
N ALA A 316 -9.34 -6.45 -11.91
CA ALA A 316 -7.92 -6.18 -12.08
C ALA A 316 -7.52 -6.09 -13.56
N SER A 317 -8.00 -7.01 -14.41
CA SER A 317 -7.79 -6.97 -15.86
C SER A 317 -8.34 -5.70 -16.49
N TRP A 318 -9.55 -5.27 -16.10
CA TRP A 318 -10.15 -4.02 -16.57
C TRP A 318 -9.31 -2.81 -16.16
N THR A 319 -8.82 -2.77 -14.93
CA THR A 319 -7.94 -1.70 -14.45
C THR A 319 -6.61 -1.67 -15.21
N ALA A 320 -5.97 -2.82 -15.35
CA ALA A 320 -4.70 -2.97 -16.07
C ALA A 320 -4.82 -2.56 -17.55
N SER A 321 -5.94 -2.86 -18.21
CA SER A 321 -6.18 -2.43 -19.60
C SER A 321 -6.18 -0.91 -19.80
N GLY A 322 -6.27 -0.13 -18.71
CA GLY A 322 -6.23 1.32 -18.77
C GLY A 322 -4.86 1.93 -18.51
N MET A 323 -3.87 1.12 -18.09
CA MET A 323 -2.52 1.59 -17.75
C MET A 323 -1.65 1.86 -18.98
N ASN A 324 -2.10 1.49 -20.20
CA ASN A 324 -1.37 1.68 -21.46
C ASN A 324 0.13 1.29 -21.33
N ILE A 325 0.41 0.07 -20.86
CA ILE A 325 1.77 -0.49 -20.82
C ILE A 325 1.88 -1.46 -22.02
N PRO A 326 2.11 -0.97 -23.25
CA PRO A 326 1.91 -1.74 -24.49
C PRO A 326 2.85 -2.94 -24.67
N SER A 327 3.90 -3.03 -23.86
CA SER A 327 4.98 -4.00 -24.04
C SER A 327 5.27 -4.86 -22.79
N GLY A 328 4.43 -4.77 -21.75
CA GLY A 328 4.70 -5.41 -20.46
C GLY A 328 5.69 -4.61 -19.60
N VAL A 329 5.82 -5.00 -18.32
CA VAL A 329 6.65 -4.27 -17.35
C VAL A 329 8.15 -4.39 -17.67
N SER A 330 8.58 -5.52 -18.24
CA SER A 330 9.99 -5.79 -18.57
C SER A 330 10.56 -5.00 -19.75
N LYS A 331 9.70 -4.46 -20.62
CA LYS A 331 10.12 -3.77 -21.86
C LYS A 331 10.11 -2.25 -21.73
N VAL A 332 9.94 -1.72 -20.53
CA VAL A 332 10.11 -0.28 -20.28
C VAL A 332 11.60 0.05 -20.47
N PRO A 333 11.96 0.85 -21.49
CA PRO A 333 13.35 1.14 -21.75
C PRO A 333 13.92 2.01 -20.63
N TRP A 334 14.95 1.51 -19.93
CA TRP A 334 15.59 2.20 -18.80
C TRP A 334 16.09 3.62 -19.14
N LYS A 335 16.46 3.86 -20.41
CA LYS A 335 16.78 5.20 -20.94
C LYS A 335 15.66 6.22 -20.71
N GLN A 336 14.40 5.78 -20.73
CA GLN A 336 13.23 6.64 -20.60
C GLN A 336 12.61 6.57 -19.21
N VAL A 337 13.31 5.99 -18.21
CA VAL A 337 12.76 5.79 -16.86
C VAL A 337 12.22 7.09 -16.23
N CYS A 338 12.87 8.23 -16.50
CA CYS A 338 12.43 9.54 -16.03
C CYS A 338 11.44 10.25 -16.97
N ASN A 339 11.29 9.77 -18.21
CA ASN A 339 10.43 10.35 -19.25
C ASN A 339 9.16 9.53 -19.50
N ILE A 340 8.75 8.65 -18.56
CA ILE A 340 7.50 7.86 -18.66
C ILE A 340 6.24 8.75 -18.50
N SER A 341 6.40 10.06 -18.38
CA SER A 341 5.28 11.01 -18.26
C SER A 341 4.36 10.99 -19.50
N GLY A 342 3.23 10.28 -19.38
CA GLY A 342 2.07 10.42 -20.27
C GLY A 342 2.01 9.46 -21.47
N LEU A 343 1.98 8.15 -21.21
CA LEU A 343 1.47 7.13 -22.17
C LEU A 343 -0.06 7.03 -22.18
#